data_AF-A0AAV8S4P1-F1
#
_entry.id   AF-A0AAV8S4P1-F1
#
_cell.length_a   1.000
_cell.length_b   1.000
_cell.length_c   1.000
_cell.angle_alpha   90.00
_cell.angle_beta   90.00
_cell.angle_gamma   90.00
#
_symmetry.space_group_name_H-M   'P 1'
#
loop_
_entity.id
_entity.type
_entity.pdbx_description
1 polymer ?
#
loop_
_entity_poly.entity_id
_entity_poly.type
_entity_poly.pdbx_seq_one_letter_code
_entity_poly.pdbx_strand_id
1 'polypeptide(L)'
;MSTNLTLKSILDVNKMTGPNFSDWLRNLRIILRQEKKLYVPNNPAPFELYSDATDEDWEKYQRYIDDVEQATCVMIACLPLELQSQHENMDAPTMILHLKELFGAQSRVERYQISKALFQCKMTEGSSTLMC
;
A
#
# COMPACT_ATOMS: atom_id res chain seq x y z
N MET A 1 13.64 2.36 -28.21
CA MET A 1 12.21 2.20 -27.90
C MET A 1 12.00 2.70 -26.49
N SER A 2 11.33 3.83 -26.31
CA SER A 2 11.07 4.40 -24.98
C SER A 2 9.88 3.67 -24.38
N THR A 3 10.10 2.81 -23.40
CA THR A 3 9.01 2.25 -22.60
C THR A 3 8.39 3.38 -21.80
N ASN A 4 7.17 3.80 -22.16
CA ASN A 4 6.35 4.65 -21.30
C ASN A 4 6.00 3.87 -20.03
N LEU A 5 6.88 3.91 -19.03
CA LEU A 5 6.63 3.34 -17.72
C LEU A 5 5.59 4.23 -17.03
N THR A 6 4.34 3.79 -17.03
CA THR A 6 3.30 4.40 -16.20
C THR A 6 3.60 4.10 -14.75
N LEU A 7 3.31 5.03 -13.83
CA LEU A 7 3.53 4.80 -12.40
C LEU A 7 2.78 3.55 -11.90
N LYS A 8 1.67 3.16 -12.53
CA LYS A 8 0.94 1.93 -12.25
C LYS A 8 1.77 0.65 -12.48
N SER A 9 2.68 0.65 -13.46
CA SER A 9 3.56 -0.50 -13.73
C SER A 9 4.48 -0.86 -12.55
N ILE A 10 4.72 0.09 -11.62
CA ILE A 10 5.51 -0.17 -10.40
C ILE A 10 4.83 -1.24 -9.53
N LEU A 11 3.50 -1.27 -9.50
CA LEU A 11 2.77 -2.23 -8.68
C LEU A 11 2.72 -3.63 -9.30
N ASP A 12 2.85 -3.75 -10.62
CA ASP A 12 3.02 -5.05 -11.27
C ASP A 12 4.39 -5.67 -10.95
N VAL A 13 5.43 -4.84 -10.92
CA VAL A 13 6.79 -5.27 -10.54
C VAL A 13 6.91 -5.55 -9.04
N ASN A 14 6.16 -4.81 -8.22
CA ASN A 14 6.22 -4.88 -6.76
C ASN A 14 4.89 -5.34 -6.17
N LYS A 15 4.30 -6.42 -6.74
CA LYS A 15 3.08 -7.02 -6.20
C LYS A 15 3.26 -7.38 -4.73
N MET A 16 2.18 -7.31 -3.99
CA MET A 16 2.15 -7.63 -2.57
C MET A 16 2.45 -9.13 -2.38
N THR A 17 3.44 -9.49 -1.58
CA THR A 17 3.75 -10.89 -1.24
C THR A 17 3.48 -11.22 0.22
N GLY A 18 3.18 -10.20 1.04
CA GLY A 18 3.10 -10.27 2.49
C GLY A 18 4.33 -9.63 3.16
N PRO A 19 5.50 -10.29 3.12
CA PRO A 19 6.81 -9.76 3.54
C PRO A 19 7.06 -8.27 3.18
N ASN A 20 6.81 -7.94 1.92
CA ASN A 20 7.07 -6.61 1.34
C ASN A 20 5.93 -5.59 1.60
N PHE A 21 4.98 -5.87 2.48
CA PHE A 21 3.78 -5.03 2.70
C PHE A 21 4.10 -3.53 2.82
N SER A 22 5.19 -3.19 3.52
CA SER A 22 5.55 -1.78 3.73
C SER A 22 6.09 -1.09 2.48
N ASP A 23 6.79 -1.82 1.62
CA ASP A 23 7.28 -1.29 0.34
C ASP A 23 6.14 -1.21 -0.67
N TRP A 24 5.28 -2.23 -0.72
CA TRP A 24 4.03 -2.19 -1.48
C TRP A 24 3.14 -1.01 -1.07
N LEU A 25 2.93 -0.81 0.23
CA LEU A 25 2.15 0.32 0.75
C LEU A 25 2.77 1.67 0.38
N ARG A 26 4.10 1.77 0.38
CA ARG A 26 4.81 2.98 -0.07
C ARG A 26 4.55 3.25 -1.56
N ASN A 27 4.62 2.22 -2.40
CA ASN A 27 4.36 2.34 -3.85
C ASN A 27 2.90 2.73 -4.13
N LEU A 28 1.95 2.09 -3.43
CA LEU A 28 0.52 2.42 -3.52
C LEU A 28 0.28 3.90 -3.18
N ARG A 29 0.88 4.39 -2.08
CA ARG A 29 0.75 5.80 -1.68
C ARG A 29 1.31 6.78 -2.71
N ILE A 30 2.36 6.42 -3.46
CA ILE A 30 2.90 7.26 -4.52
C ILE A 30 1.89 7.41 -5.67
N ILE A 31 1.28 6.29 -6.08
CA ILE A 31 0.30 6.27 -7.17
C ILE A 31 -0.98 7.03 -6.77
N LEU A 32 -1.51 6.77 -5.57
CA LEU A 32 -2.68 7.49 -5.08
C LEU A 32 -2.40 8.99 -4.89
N ARG A 33 -1.18 9.38 -4.51
CA ARG A 33 -0.77 10.79 -4.45
C ARG A 33 -0.78 11.43 -5.83
N GLN A 34 -0.25 10.75 -6.85
CA GLN A 34 -0.29 11.25 -8.23
C GLN A 34 -1.73 11.49 -8.69
N GLU A 35 -2.64 10.58 -8.35
CA GLU A 35 -4.06 10.68 -8.71
C GLU A 35 -4.87 11.61 -7.80
N LYS A 36 -4.24 12.26 -6.80
CA LYS A 36 -4.89 13.12 -5.78
C LYS A 36 -5.89 12.39 -4.88
N LYS A 37 -5.72 11.07 -4.70
CA LYS A 37 -6.59 10.18 -3.91
C LYS A 37 -5.95 9.65 -2.62
N LEU A 38 -4.81 10.22 -2.19
CA LEU A 38 -4.09 9.74 -1.00
C LEU A 38 -4.93 9.80 0.29
N TYR A 39 -5.95 10.63 0.34
CA TYR A 39 -6.85 10.74 1.49
C TYR A 39 -7.74 9.49 1.64
N VAL A 40 -8.09 8.81 0.54
CA VAL A 40 -9.05 7.69 0.53
C VAL A 40 -8.66 6.56 1.49
N PRO A 41 -7.46 5.96 1.45
CA PRO A 41 -7.18 4.78 2.28
C PRO A 41 -7.15 5.04 3.79
N ASN A 42 -6.98 6.30 4.21
CA ASN A 42 -6.85 6.62 5.63
C ASN A 42 -8.03 7.44 6.17
N ASN A 43 -8.97 7.81 5.32
CA ASN A 43 -10.09 8.64 5.70
C ASN A 43 -11.38 7.85 5.45
N PRO A 44 -12.16 7.52 6.48
CA PRO A 44 -13.47 6.92 6.29
C PRO A 44 -14.38 7.89 5.51
N ALA A 45 -15.53 7.37 5.06
CA ALA A 45 -16.51 8.17 4.33
C ALA A 45 -16.75 9.51 5.04
N PRO A 46 -16.61 10.64 4.33
CA PRO A 46 -16.47 11.93 4.99
C PRO A 46 -17.71 12.30 5.78
N PHE A 47 -18.93 11.93 5.32
CA PHE A 47 -20.19 12.17 6.02
C PHE A 47 -21.27 11.17 5.57
N GLU A 48 -22.14 10.72 6.49
CA GLU A 48 -23.47 10.23 6.12
C GLU A 48 -24.31 11.45 5.73
N LEU A 49 -24.77 11.52 4.47
CA LEU A 49 -25.59 12.63 4.03
C LEU A 49 -26.98 12.57 4.70
N TYR A 50 -27.31 13.59 5.47
CA TYR A 50 -28.64 13.75 6.07
C TYR A 50 -29.66 14.19 5.02
N SER A 51 -30.95 14.12 5.35
CA SER A 51 -32.05 14.45 4.42
C SER A 51 -32.06 15.91 3.93
N ASP A 52 -31.29 16.81 4.55
CA ASP A 52 -31.12 18.21 4.20
C ASP A 52 -29.83 18.51 3.42
N ALA A 53 -29.11 17.48 2.97
CA ALA A 53 -27.91 17.64 2.15
C ALA A 53 -28.18 18.42 0.86
N THR A 54 -27.27 19.35 0.55
CA THR A 54 -27.36 20.15 -0.69
C THR A 54 -26.88 19.35 -1.89
N ASP A 55 -27.20 19.81 -3.11
CA ASP A 55 -26.69 19.20 -4.34
C ASP A 55 -25.14 19.18 -4.37
N GLU A 56 -24.48 20.22 -3.83
CA GLU A 56 -23.01 20.26 -3.71
C GLU A 56 -22.45 19.19 -2.77
N ASP A 57 -23.20 18.85 -1.72
CA ASP A 57 -22.80 17.79 -0.77
C ASP A 57 -22.92 16.41 -1.43
N TRP A 58 -23.98 16.20 -2.22
CA TRP A 58 -24.14 15.00 -3.04
C TRP A 58 -23.04 14.83 -4.08
N GLU A 59 -22.65 15.91 -4.77
CA GLU A 59 -21.53 15.86 -5.73
C GLU A 59 -20.21 15.50 -5.06
N LYS A 60 -19.91 16.07 -3.89
CA LYS A 60 -18.70 15.74 -3.11
C LYS A 60 -18.71 14.28 -2.64
N TYR A 61 -19.86 13.80 -2.19
CA TYR A 61 -20.02 12.42 -1.76
C TYR A 61 -19.85 11.44 -2.93
N GLN A 62 -20.49 11.69 -4.07
CA GLN A 62 -20.35 10.83 -5.25
C GLN A 62 -18.89 10.78 -5.71
N ARG A 63 -18.22 11.94 -5.76
CA ARG A 63 -16.79 12.01 -6.08
C ARG A 63 -15.94 11.19 -5.10
N TYR A 64 -16.26 11.25 -3.81
CA TYR A 64 -15.57 10.44 -2.81
C TYR A 64 -15.76 8.94 -3.08
N ILE A 65 -16.98 8.49 -3.38
CA ILE A 65 -17.28 7.09 -3.72
C ILE A 65 -16.51 6.66 -4.97
N ASP A 66 -16.49 7.48 -6.02
CA ASP A 66 -15.76 7.19 -7.25
C ASP A 66 -14.24 7.08 -7.01
N ASP A 67 -13.70 7.90 -6.10
CA ASP A 67 -12.29 7.88 -5.71
C ASP A 67 -11.97 6.66 -4.83
N VAL A 68 -12.89 6.22 -3.96
CA VAL A 68 -12.80 4.96 -3.21
C VAL A 68 -12.75 3.79 -4.18
N GLU A 69 -13.68 3.71 -5.12
CA GLU A 69 -13.78 2.61 -6.08
C GLU A 69 -12.50 2.48 -6.94
N GLN A 70 -11.98 3.61 -7.41
CA GLN A 70 -10.71 3.64 -8.14
C GLN A 70 -9.53 3.16 -7.28
N ALA A 71 -9.45 3.59 -6.01
CA ALA A 71 -8.40 3.14 -5.11
C ALA A 71 -8.51 1.64 -4.81
N THR A 72 -9.74 1.13 -4.61
CA THR A 72 -10.05 -0.29 -4.42
C THR A 72 -9.58 -1.10 -5.62
N CYS A 73 -9.94 -0.70 -6.84
CA CYS A 73 -9.50 -1.34 -8.08
C CYS A 73 -7.96 -1.41 -8.17
N VAL A 74 -7.28 -0.29 -7.90
CA VAL A 74 -5.80 -0.26 -7.91
C VAL A 74 -5.24 -1.21 -6.86
N MET A 75 -5.77 -1.22 -5.64
CA MET A 75 -5.27 -2.10 -4.58
C MET A 75 -5.45 -3.57 -4.95
N ILE A 76 -6.64 -3.99 -5.40
CA ILE A 76 -6.93 -5.38 -5.81
C ILE A 76 -6.01 -5.82 -6.95
N ALA A 77 -5.84 -4.99 -7.98
CA ALA A 77 -4.98 -5.32 -9.12
C ALA A 77 -3.52 -5.63 -8.71
N CYS A 78 -3.10 -5.10 -7.57
CA CYS A 78 -1.72 -5.18 -7.08
C CYS A 78 -1.53 -6.25 -5.99
N LEU A 79 -2.61 -6.96 -5.66
CA LEU A 79 -2.58 -8.18 -4.87
C LEU A 79 -2.29 -9.39 -5.79
N PRO A 80 -1.70 -10.46 -5.23
CA PRO A 80 -1.61 -11.76 -5.89
C PRO A 80 -3.02 -12.38 -5.98
N LEU A 81 -3.24 -13.25 -6.97
CA LEU A 81 -4.58 -13.79 -7.28
C LEU A 81 -5.25 -14.44 -6.06
N GLU A 82 -4.47 -15.10 -5.22
CA GLU A 82 -4.94 -15.75 -4.00
C GLU A 82 -5.55 -14.75 -3.01
N LEU A 83 -4.98 -13.54 -2.92
CA LEU A 83 -5.49 -12.48 -2.06
C LEU A 83 -6.61 -11.66 -2.71
N GLN A 84 -6.68 -11.58 -4.05
CA GLN A 84 -7.75 -10.84 -4.72
C GLN A 84 -9.13 -11.37 -4.32
N SER A 85 -9.35 -12.68 -4.41
CA SER A 85 -10.65 -13.30 -4.07
C SER A 85 -11.11 -13.03 -2.63
N GLN A 86 -10.17 -12.84 -1.69
CA GLN A 86 -10.47 -12.55 -0.29
C GLN A 86 -10.86 -11.08 -0.06
N HIS A 87 -10.51 -10.18 -0.98
CA HIS A 87 -10.64 -8.73 -0.81
C HIS A 87 -11.54 -8.08 -1.88
N GLU A 88 -12.12 -8.85 -2.81
CA GLU A 88 -13.03 -8.36 -3.87
C GLU A 88 -14.23 -7.55 -3.36
N ASN A 89 -14.69 -7.83 -2.14
CA ASN A 89 -15.85 -7.16 -1.54
C ASN A 89 -15.46 -6.12 -0.48
N MET A 90 -14.17 -5.76 -0.36
CA MET A 90 -13.70 -4.76 0.59
C MET A 90 -13.41 -3.44 -0.10
N ASP A 91 -13.78 -2.33 0.53
CA ASP A 91 -13.32 -1.02 0.09
C ASP A 91 -11.84 -0.78 0.46
N ALA A 92 -11.21 0.19 -0.20
CA ALA A 92 -9.81 0.54 0.04
C ALA A 92 -9.47 0.83 1.52
N PRO A 93 -10.27 1.61 2.29
CA PRO A 93 -10.05 1.81 3.72
C PRO A 93 -10.07 0.52 4.54
N THR A 94 -11.05 -0.36 4.32
CA THR A 94 -11.18 -1.62 5.06
C THR A 94 -10.06 -2.57 4.70
N MET A 95 -9.76 -2.69 3.41
CA MET A 95 -8.68 -3.54 2.91
C MET A 95 -7.31 -3.12 3.45
N ILE A 96 -7.00 -1.82 3.54
CA ILE A 96 -5.71 -1.40 4.07
C ILE A 96 -5.56 -1.72 5.56
N LEU A 97 -6.64 -1.61 6.33
CA LEU A 97 -6.65 -2.00 7.74
C LEU A 97 -6.39 -3.51 7.89
N HIS A 98 -7.15 -4.33 7.16
CA HIS A 98 -7.02 -5.79 7.18
C HIS A 98 -5.62 -6.26 6.78
N LEU A 99 -5.07 -5.76 5.66
CA LEU A 99 -3.72 -6.11 5.21
C LEU A 99 -2.64 -5.66 6.20
N LYS A 100 -2.83 -4.52 6.87
CA LYS A 100 -1.92 -4.03 7.91
C LYS A 100 -1.92 -4.93 9.14
N GLU A 101 -3.07 -5.46 9.53
CA GLU A 101 -3.19 -6.42 10.63
C GLU A 101 -2.47 -7.73 10.31
N LEU A 102 -2.69 -8.27 9.11
CA LEU A 102 -2.08 -9.53 8.67
C LEU A 102 -0.55 -9.43 8.49
N PHE A 103 -0.07 -8.38 7.82
CA PHE A 103 1.31 -8.34 7.31
C PHE A 103 2.18 -7.22 7.90
N GLY A 104 1.58 -6.27 8.62
CA GLY A 104 2.29 -5.10 9.13
C GLY A 104 3.37 -5.46 10.15
N ALA A 105 3.15 -6.47 11.00
CA ALA A 105 4.14 -6.93 11.97
C ALA A 105 5.29 -7.70 11.29
N GLN A 106 4.96 -8.63 10.41
CA GLN A 106 5.94 -9.44 9.68
C GLN A 106 6.91 -8.57 8.87
N SER A 107 6.39 -7.56 8.17
CA SER A 107 7.20 -6.63 7.38
C SER A 107 8.19 -5.79 8.22
N ARG A 108 7.90 -5.57 9.51
CA ARG A 108 8.85 -4.93 10.45
C ARG A 108 9.94 -5.89 10.89
N VAL A 109 9.55 -7.13 11.19
CA VAL A 109 10.49 -8.18 11.63
C VAL A 109 11.52 -8.44 10.53
N GLU A 110 11.10 -8.60 9.28
CA GLU A 110 12.01 -8.89 8.18
C GLU A 110 12.99 -7.75 7.89
N ARG A 111 12.52 -6.49 7.88
CA ARG A 111 13.41 -5.34 7.74
C ARG A 111 14.45 -5.27 8.87
N TYR A 112 14.06 -5.63 10.09
CA TYR A 112 15.00 -5.74 11.19
C TYR A 112 16.02 -6.88 10.96
N GLN A 113 15.59 -8.07 10.52
CA GLN A 113 16.50 -9.18 10.25
C GLN A 113 17.50 -8.85 9.13
N ILE A 114 17.05 -8.22 8.04
CA ILE A 114 17.93 -7.76 6.95
C ILE A 114 18.96 -6.76 7.48
N SER A 115 18.52 -5.78 8.26
CA SER A 115 19.42 -4.75 8.85
C SER A 115 20.43 -5.38 9.81
N LYS A 116 19.99 -6.34 10.63
CA LYS A 116 20.83 -7.09 11.57
C LYS A 116 21.89 -7.90 10.82
N ALA A 117 21.51 -8.65 9.79
CA ALA A 117 22.44 -9.43 8.97
C ALA A 117 23.48 -8.51 8.30
N LEU A 118 23.04 -7.40 7.71
CA LEU A 118 23.94 -6.42 7.09
C LEU A 118 24.97 -5.86 8.08
N PHE A 119 24.53 -5.53 9.30
CA PHE A 119 25.42 -5.04 10.35
C PHE A 119 26.41 -6.13 10.80
N GLN A 120 25.94 -7.38 10.96
CA GLN A 120 26.79 -8.51 11.31
C GLN A 120 27.87 -8.79 10.25
N CYS A 121 27.52 -8.73 8.95
CA CYS A 121 28.49 -8.86 7.86
C CYS A 121 29.61 -7.81 7.93
N LYS A 122 29.27 -6.56 8.26
CA LYS A 122 30.28 -5.48 8.43
C LYS A 122 31.22 -5.73 9.61
N MET A 123 30.73 -6.32 10.71
CA MET A 123 31.56 -6.60 11.88
C MET A 123 32.56 -7.74 11.65
N THR A 124 32.25 -8.68 10.77
CA THR A 124 33.16 -9.77 10.39
C THR A 124 34.26 -9.34 9.43
N GLU A 125 34.01 -8.37 8.54
CA GLU A 125 35.04 -7.84 7.62
C GLU A 125 36.11 -6.98 8.32
N GLY A 126 35.81 -6.41 9.49
CA GLY A 126 36.74 -5.59 10.28
C GLY A 126 37.50 -6.33 11.40
N SER A 127 37.15 -7.58 11.71
CA SER A 127 37.74 -8.31 12.85
C SER A 127 38.91 -9.24 12.48
N SER A 128 39.34 -9.23 11.21
CA SER A 128 40.39 -10.15 10.73
C SER A 128 41.80 -9.55 10.65
N THR A 129 42.12 -8.53 11.45
CA THR A 129 43.50 -8.04 11.65
C THR A 129 43.94 -8.12 13.11
N LEU A 130 43.79 -9.31 13.71
CA LEU A 130 44.61 -9.73 14.84
C LEU A 130 45.09 -11.15 14.58
N MET A 131 46.06 -11.27 13.68
CA MET A 131 47.00 -12.38 13.63
C MET A 131 48.35 -11.80 14.07
N CYS A 132 48.63 -11.88 15.36
CA CYS A 132 49.95 -11.76 16.01
C CYS A 132 49.85 -12.45 17.36
#